data_AF-A0A955X0G1-F1
#
_entry.id   AF-A0A955X0G1-F1
#
_cell.length_a   1.000
_cell.length_b   1.000
_cell.length_c   1.000
_cell.angle_alpha   90.00
_cell.angle_beta   90.00
_cell.angle_gamma   90.00
#
_symmetry.space_group_name_H-M   'P 1'
#
loop_
_entity.id
_entity.type
_entity.pdbx_description
1 polymer ?
#
loop_
_entity_poly.entity_id
_entity_poly.type
_entity_poly.pdbx_seq_one_letter_code
_entity_poly.pdbx_strand_id
1 'polypeptide(L)'
;MTSDAGVEALPHFSFFVTSLEAMLALSGSEDGFGGDLRFGQATGLAGADAICTAIAEGELPGSGRKVWRAFLSASTDGQGGGQVNAIDRIGSGPWYDRNGRLVAQDLQGLMGTRPDGDPVISSDLPNERGESQKNQPGPGAQGTADNHDILTGSTRDGRFQGGSMASTCNDWTSTTVTGRPYCGHSWPAQSGQSWIQAHPVAGCAAVVNLVQNGPGSRDCTGVGCGGGYGGLYCFALEP
;
A
#
# COMPACT_ATOMS: atom_id res chain seq x y z
N MET A 1 -43.89 9.56 -7.50
CA MET A 1 -42.56 9.89 -8.06
C MET A 1 -41.54 9.48 -7.02
N THR A 2 -41.05 8.26 -7.11
CA THR A 2 -39.95 7.77 -6.27
C THR A 2 -38.67 8.41 -6.80
N SER A 3 -38.15 9.40 -6.07
CA SER A 3 -36.88 10.02 -6.39
C SER A 3 -35.77 8.99 -6.28
N ASP A 4 -35.09 8.75 -7.40
CA ASP A 4 -33.92 7.89 -7.57
C ASP A 4 -32.68 8.56 -6.96
N ALA A 5 -32.76 8.92 -5.67
CA ALA A 5 -31.69 9.55 -4.90
C ALA A 5 -30.67 8.51 -4.39
N GLY A 6 -30.45 7.44 -5.16
CA GLY A 6 -29.69 6.25 -4.74
C GLY A 6 -28.34 6.06 -5.42
N VAL A 7 -27.95 6.97 -6.31
CA VAL A 7 -26.61 6.99 -6.94
C VAL A 7 -26.05 8.41 -6.78
N GLU A 8 -25.90 8.83 -5.52
CA GLU A 8 -24.98 9.92 -5.24
C GLU A 8 -23.62 9.46 -5.76
N ALA A 9 -22.99 10.25 -6.62
CA ALA A 9 -21.68 9.94 -7.17
C ALA A 9 -20.79 9.53 -6.00
N LEU A 10 -20.35 8.26 -5.98
CA LEU A 10 -19.35 7.84 -5.00
C LEU A 10 -18.21 8.85 -5.17
N PRO A 11 -17.86 9.59 -4.11
CA PRO A 11 -16.89 10.68 -4.22
C PRO A 11 -15.61 10.16 -4.87
N HIS A 12 -14.85 11.06 -5.52
CA HIS A 12 -13.62 10.76 -6.26
C HIS A 12 -12.56 9.97 -5.46
N PHE A 13 -12.76 9.73 -4.16
CA PHE A 13 -11.94 8.88 -3.32
C PHE A 13 -11.68 7.51 -3.95
N SER A 14 -10.46 7.36 -4.43
CA SER A 14 -10.03 6.23 -5.27
C SER A 14 -8.57 5.87 -5.04
N PHE A 15 -7.91 6.54 -4.10
CA PHE A 15 -6.57 6.23 -3.66
C PHE A 15 -6.39 6.49 -2.17
N PHE A 16 -5.65 5.63 -1.49
CA PHE A 16 -5.05 5.91 -0.20
C PHE A 16 -3.87 4.99 0.11
N VAL A 17 -3.03 5.42 1.04
CA VAL A 17 -2.10 4.55 1.77
C VAL A 17 -2.82 4.01 3.01
N THR A 18 -2.75 2.72 3.31
CA THR A 18 -3.34 2.19 4.56
C THR A 18 -2.61 2.76 5.78
N SER A 19 -3.30 3.30 6.78
CA SER A 19 -2.68 3.70 8.05
C SER A 19 -2.27 2.51 8.91
N LEU A 20 -1.32 2.75 9.82
CA LEU A 20 -0.94 1.77 10.84
C LEU A 20 -2.16 1.31 11.63
N GLU A 21 -2.98 2.23 12.11
CA GLU A 21 -4.17 1.94 12.92
C GLU A 21 -5.10 0.95 12.21
N ALA A 22 -5.41 1.19 10.94
CA ALA A 22 -6.24 0.30 10.14
C ALA A 22 -5.60 -1.08 9.96
N MET A 23 -4.28 -1.12 9.73
CA MET A 23 -3.53 -2.38 9.56
C MET A 23 -3.48 -3.20 10.86
N LEU A 24 -3.30 -2.55 12.01
CA LEU A 24 -3.34 -3.22 13.32
C LEU A 24 -4.76 -3.72 13.64
N ALA A 25 -5.77 -2.90 13.39
CA ALA A 25 -7.16 -3.24 13.66
C ALA A 25 -7.63 -4.46 12.84
N LEU A 26 -7.32 -4.50 11.54
CA LEU A 26 -7.74 -5.60 10.67
C LEU A 26 -6.90 -6.87 10.85
N SER A 27 -5.62 -6.74 11.20
CA SER A 27 -4.77 -7.91 11.49
C SER A 27 -5.09 -8.55 12.84
N GLY A 28 -5.61 -7.76 13.80
CA GLY A 28 -5.78 -8.20 15.19
C GLY A 28 -4.44 -8.40 15.91
N SER A 29 -3.37 -7.79 15.42
CA SER A 29 -1.99 -7.93 15.90
C SER A 29 -1.37 -6.55 16.12
N GLU A 30 -0.57 -6.40 17.19
CA GLU A 30 0.22 -5.18 17.44
C GLU A 30 1.38 -5.01 16.45
N ASP A 31 1.76 -6.09 15.75
CA ASP A 31 2.83 -6.11 14.75
C ASP A 31 2.32 -5.96 13.30
N GLY A 32 0.99 -5.92 13.10
CA GLY A 32 0.35 -5.89 11.79
C GLY A 32 0.34 -7.24 11.07
N PHE A 33 0.19 -7.20 9.74
CA PHE A 33 0.07 -8.41 8.90
C PHE A 33 1.41 -9.08 8.55
N GLY A 34 2.51 -8.33 8.51
CA GLY A 34 3.75 -8.83 7.92
C GLY A 34 3.60 -9.08 6.42
N GLY A 35 4.21 -10.16 5.93
CA GLY A 35 4.12 -10.59 4.54
C GLY A 35 2.96 -11.54 4.24
N ASP A 36 2.08 -11.86 5.19
CA ASP A 36 0.87 -12.65 4.94
C ASP A 36 -0.35 -11.74 4.90
N LEU A 37 -0.74 -11.35 3.70
CA LEU A 37 -1.82 -10.41 3.45
C LEU A 37 -3.15 -11.10 3.15
N ARG A 38 -3.26 -12.42 3.38
CA ARG A 38 -4.44 -13.21 2.95
C ARG A 38 -5.76 -12.73 3.52
N PHE A 39 -5.81 -12.22 4.76
CA PHE A 39 -7.03 -11.63 5.34
C PHE A 39 -8.32 -12.43 5.06
N GLY A 40 -8.28 -13.74 5.33
CA GLY A 40 -9.40 -14.67 5.10
C GLY A 40 -9.63 -15.11 3.65
N GLN A 41 -8.78 -14.71 2.71
CA GLN A 41 -8.82 -15.08 1.29
C GLN A 41 -7.82 -16.20 0.94
N ALA A 42 -7.99 -16.80 -0.23
CA ALA A 42 -7.18 -17.93 -0.69
C ALA A 42 -5.75 -17.53 -1.10
N THR A 43 -5.56 -16.30 -1.58
CA THR A 43 -4.28 -15.79 -2.12
C THR A 43 -3.92 -14.48 -1.42
N GLY A 44 -2.63 -14.16 -1.38
CA GLY A 44 -2.15 -12.92 -0.78
C GLY A 44 -2.68 -11.66 -1.48
N LEU A 45 -2.77 -11.66 -2.82
CA LEU A 45 -3.32 -10.52 -3.56
C LEU A 45 -4.81 -10.27 -3.29
N ALA A 46 -5.63 -11.33 -3.33
CA ALA A 46 -7.06 -11.20 -3.01
C ALA A 46 -7.28 -10.70 -1.56
N GLY A 47 -6.44 -11.15 -0.64
CA GLY A 47 -6.46 -10.68 0.74
C GLY A 47 -6.09 -9.19 0.88
N ALA A 48 -5.02 -8.76 0.21
CA ALA A 48 -4.63 -7.36 0.18
C ALA A 48 -5.73 -6.46 -0.43
N ASP A 49 -6.41 -6.93 -1.49
CA ASP A 49 -7.56 -6.24 -2.08
C ASP A 49 -8.75 -6.15 -1.09
N ALA A 50 -9.00 -7.22 -0.33
CA ALA A 50 -10.03 -7.24 0.70
C ALA A 50 -9.68 -6.30 1.88
N ILE A 51 -8.40 -6.18 2.26
CA ILE A 51 -7.93 -5.19 3.23
C ILE A 51 -8.24 -3.78 2.71
N CYS A 52 -7.84 -3.44 1.49
CA CYS A 52 -8.15 -2.14 0.89
C CYS A 52 -9.67 -1.86 0.86
N THR A 53 -10.48 -2.86 0.49
CA THR A 53 -11.94 -2.72 0.46
C THR A 53 -12.51 -2.45 1.85
N ALA A 54 -12.07 -3.20 2.86
CA ALA A 54 -12.55 -3.06 4.23
C ALA A 54 -12.20 -1.69 4.82
N ILE A 55 -10.97 -1.22 4.58
CA ILE A 55 -10.53 0.10 5.05
C ILE A 55 -11.33 1.20 4.36
N ALA A 56 -11.48 1.14 3.04
CA ALA A 56 -12.25 2.13 2.29
C ALA A 56 -13.70 2.23 2.78
N GLU A 57 -14.36 1.09 3.03
CA GLU A 57 -15.73 1.04 3.56
C GLU A 57 -15.83 1.60 4.99
N GLY A 58 -14.89 1.22 5.88
CA GLY A 58 -14.89 1.68 7.26
C GLY A 58 -14.70 3.20 7.38
N GLU A 59 -13.95 3.77 6.45
CA GLU A 59 -13.57 5.18 6.46
C GLU A 59 -14.58 6.08 5.76
N LEU A 60 -15.14 5.62 4.66
CA LEU A 60 -16.17 6.32 3.91
C LEU A 60 -17.25 5.32 3.49
N PRO A 61 -18.31 5.15 4.30
CA PRO A 61 -19.36 4.15 4.06
C PRO A 61 -19.90 4.19 2.63
N GLY A 62 -20.02 3.02 2.02
CA GLY A 62 -20.36 2.84 0.61
C GLY A 62 -19.17 2.78 -0.34
N SER A 63 -17.97 3.21 0.06
CA SER A 63 -16.77 3.16 -0.79
C SER A 63 -16.26 1.74 -1.04
N GLY A 64 -16.61 0.77 -0.19
CA GLY A 64 -16.33 -0.65 -0.40
C GLY A 64 -17.08 -1.27 -1.58
N ARG A 65 -18.04 -0.55 -2.16
CA ARG A 65 -18.71 -0.95 -3.42
C ARG A 65 -17.82 -0.81 -4.63
N LYS A 66 -16.75 0.01 -4.56
CA LYS A 66 -15.74 0.09 -5.62
C LYS A 66 -14.89 -1.18 -5.60
N VAL A 67 -14.33 -1.52 -6.76
CA VAL A 67 -13.34 -2.60 -6.85
C VAL A 67 -11.99 -2.05 -6.43
N TRP A 68 -11.56 -2.36 -5.20
CA TRP A 68 -10.25 -1.95 -4.68
C TRP A 68 -9.16 -2.95 -4.99
N ARG A 69 -7.97 -2.41 -5.28
CA ARG A 69 -6.77 -3.16 -5.64
C ARG A 69 -5.59 -2.63 -4.85
N ALA A 70 -4.93 -3.51 -4.11
CA ALA A 70 -3.62 -3.20 -3.54
C ALA A 70 -2.58 -3.14 -4.67
N PHE A 71 -1.72 -2.13 -4.69
CA PHE A 71 -0.62 -1.99 -5.65
C PHE A 71 0.51 -2.98 -5.32
N LEU A 72 0.25 -4.25 -5.58
CA LEU A 72 1.18 -5.35 -5.33
C LEU A 72 1.36 -6.17 -6.59
N SER A 73 2.61 -6.55 -6.87
CA SER A 73 2.91 -7.58 -7.86
C SER A 73 2.99 -8.96 -7.17
N ALA A 74 2.80 -10.03 -7.94
CA ALA A 74 2.95 -11.41 -7.47
C ALA A 74 3.44 -12.30 -8.61
N SER A 75 4.08 -13.42 -8.27
CA SER A 75 4.67 -14.34 -9.23
C SER A 75 3.66 -15.32 -9.85
N THR A 76 2.63 -15.72 -9.09
CA THR A 76 1.72 -16.81 -9.49
C THR A 76 0.23 -16.57 -9.19
N ASP A 77 -0.16 -15.42 -8.66
CA ASP A 77 -1.58 -15.12 -8.32
C ASP A 77 -2.45 -14.72 -9.55
N GLY A 78 -1.90 -14.78 -10.77
CA GLY A 78 -2.58 -14.41 -12.01
C GLY A 78 -3.41 -15.54 -12.61
N GLN A 79 -4.12 -15.25 -13.71
CA GLN A 79 -4.88 -16.28 -14.43
C GLN A 79 -3.99 -17.47 -14.80
N GLY A 80 -4.42 -18.68 -14.44
CA GLY A 80 -3.68 -19.91 -14.70
C GLY A 80 -2.39 -20.08 -13.89
N GLY A 81 -2.21 -19.34 -12.80
CA GLY A 81 -0.99 -19.37 -12.00
C GLY A 81 0.11 -18.44 -12.51
N GLY A 82 -0.24 -17.44 -13.32
CA GLY A 82 0.70 -16.54 -13.98
C GLY A 82 1.17 -15.37 -13.11
N GLN A 83 2.20 -14.67 -13.59
CA GLN A 83 2.70 -13.44 -12.98
C GLN A 83 1.65 -12.32 -13.05
N VAL A 84 1.59 -11.51 -11.98
CA VAL A 84 0.75 -10.32 -11.87
C VAL A 84 1.65 -9.10 -11.65
N ASN A 85 1.48 -8.07 -12.47
CA ASN A 85 2.11 -6.77 -12.28
C ASN A 85 1.14 -5.83 -11.57
N ALA A 86 1.61 -5.09 -10.58
CA ALA A 86 0.78 -4.11 -9.86
C ALA A 86 0.13 -3.08 -10.79
N ILE A 87 0.90 -2.60 -11.79
CA ILE A 87 0.43 -1.56 -12.71
C ILE A 87 -0.77 -1.97 -13.55
N ASP A 88 -0.88 -3.26 -13.88
CA ASP A 88 -1.97 -3.79 -14.71
C ASP A 88 -3.29 -3.94 -13.91
N ARG A 89 -3.27 -3.71 -12.59
CA ARG A 89 -4.40 -3.97 -11.69
C ARG A 89 -5.21 -2.75 -11.31
N ILE A 90 -4.67 -1.54 -11.44
CA ILE A 90 -5.20 -0.35 -10.74
C ILE A 90 -6.07 0.58 -11.60
N GLY A 91 -6.34 0.20 -12.85
CA GLY A 91 -7.15 0.98 -13.77
C GLY A 91 -6.33 2.07 -14.49
N SER A 92 -7.01 3.03 -15.11
CA SER A 92 -6.38 4.08 -15.93
C SER A 92 -6.36 5.46 -15.27
N GLY A 93 -6.92 5.62 -14.07
CA GLY A 93 -7.14 6.93 -13.45
C GLY A 93 -8.33 7.70 -14.05
N PRO A 94 -8.52 8.98 -13.69
CA PRO A 94 -7.73 9.74 -12.70
C PRO A 94 -8.03 9.30 -11.27
N TRP A 95 -7.00 9.17 -10.43
CA TRP A 95 -7.18 8.80 -9.03
C TRP A 95 -7.11 10.03 -8.11
N TYR A 96 -7.88 10.01 -7.03
CA TYR A 96 -7.93 11.07 -6.03
C TYR A 96 -7.90 10.49 -4.63
N ASP A 97 -7.27 11.22 -3.73
CA ASP A 97 -7.25 10.87 -2.32
C ASP A 97 -8.58 11.16 -1.62
N ARG A 98 -8.62 10.91 -0.31
CA ARG A 98 -9.79 11.17 0.55
C ARG A 98 -10.26 12.64 0.52
N ASN A 99 -9.35 13.58 0.29
CA ASN A 99 -9.62 15.01 0.28
C ASN A 99 -9.92 15.56 -1.12
N GLY A 100 -10.03 14.70 -2.14
CA GLY A 100 -10.29 15.08 -3.52
C GLY A 100 -9.08 15.68 -4.24
N ARG A 101 -7.87 15.52 -3.70
CA ARG A 101 -6.61 15.92 -4.35
C ARG A 101 -6.25 14.88 -5.40
N LEU A 102 -5.91 15.36 -6.60
CA LEU A 102 -5.51 14.50 -7.71
C LEU A 102 -4.20 13.79 -7.36
N VAL A 103 -4.17 12.48 -7.52
CA VAL A 103 -2.95 11.67 -7.38
C VAL A 103 -2.19 11.60 -8.69
N ALA A 104 -2.87 11.21 -9.76
CA ALA A 104 -2.37 11.25 -11.13
C ALA A 104 -3.56 11.22 -12.09
N GLN A 105 -3.42 11.87 -13.25
CA GLN A 105 -4.45 11.82 -14.30
C GLN A 105 -4.53 10.44 -14.95
N ASP A 106 -3.38 9.80 -15.14
CA ASP A 106 -3.24 8.55 -15.85
C ASP A 106 -2.01 7.78 -15.37
N LEU A 107 -1.78 6.61 -15.95
CA LEU A 107 -0.62 5.78 -15.66
C LEU A 107 0.70 6.52 -15.96
N GLN A 108 0.76 7.39 -16.96
CA GLN A 108 1.98 8.13 -17.28
C GLN A 108 2.35 9.09 -16.15
N GLY A 109 1.38 9.86 -15.64
CA GLY A 109 1.56 10.74 -14.48
C GLY A 109 1.86 9.97 -13.20
N LEU A 110 1.45 8.70 -13.11
CA LEU A 110 1.67 7.87 -11.93
C LEU A 110 3.09 7.26 -11.85
N MET A 111 3.72 6.97 -13.00
CA MET A 111 5.02 6.25 -13.08
C MET A 111 6.27 7.08 -12.77
N GLY A 112 6.12 8.38 -12.48
CA GLY A 112 7.24 9.19 -12.00
C GLY A 112 7.83 8.67 -10.69
N THR A 113 8.98 9.24 -10.28
CA THR A 113 9.52 9.01 -8.92
C THR A 113 8.46 9.28 -7.86
N ARG A 114 7.57 10.23 -8.12
CA ARG A 114 6.36 10.57 -7.38
C ARG A 114 5.19 10.74 -8.37
N PRO A 115 3.94 10.55 -7.95
CA PRO A 115 2.79 10.87 -8.79
C PRO A 115 2.73 12.35 -9.16
N ASP A 116 2.44 12.63 -10.43
CA ASP A 116 2.30 13.96 -11.03
C ASP A 116 0.86 14.48 -10.92
N GLY A 117 0.46 14.74 -9.69
CA GLY A 117 -0.86 15.25 -9.33
C GLY A 117 -0.79 16.57 -8.56
N ASP A 118 -1.60 16.67 -7.51
CA ASP A 118 -1.54 17.79 -6.58
C ASP A 118 -0.16 17.85 -5.88
N PRO A 119 0.46 19.04 -5.69
CA PRO A 119 1.78 19.16 -5.07
C PRO A 119 1.89 18.55 -3.67
N VAL A 120 0.78 18.48 -2.92
CA VAL A 120 0.75 17.80 -1.62
C VAL A 120 0.92 16.30 -1.82
N ILE A 121 0.28 15.71 -2.82
CA ILE A 121 0.42 14.28 -3.15
C ILE A 121 1.84 13.94 -3.59
N SER A 122 2.45 14.76 -4.43
CA SER A 122 3.84 14.55 -4.86
C SER A 122 4.81 14.56 -3.68
N SER A 123 4.49 15.32 -2.63
CA SER A 123 5.30 15.42 -1.42
C SER A 123 4.99 14.34 -0.37
N ASP A 124 3.75 13.86 -0.29
CA ASP A 124 3.27 12.93 0.72
C ASP A 124 1.96 12.26 0.27
N LEU A 125 1.97 10.93 0.11
CA LEU A 125 0.80 10.14 -0.26
C LEU A 125 -0.07 9.89 0.98
N PRO A 126 -1.26 10.48 1.09
CA PRO A 126 -2.01 10.49 2.35
C PRO A 126 -2.72 9.15 2.63
N ASN A 127 -3.09 8.98 3.90
CA ASN A 127 -3.83 7.80 4.33
C ASN A 127 -5.32 7.84 3.92
N GLU A 128 -6.08 6.80 4.31
CA GLU A 128 -7.51 6.66 4.08
C GLU A 128 -8.38 7.79 4.69
N ARG A 129 -7.82 8.54 5.65
CA ARG A 129 -8.40 9.74 6.27
C ARG A 129 -7.95 11.05 5.62
N GLY A 130 -7.08 10.98 4.59
CA GLY A 130 -6.52 12.16 3.93
C GLY A 130 -5.35 12.81 4.69
N GLU A 131 -4.84 12.13 5.71
CA GLU A 131 -3.80 12.65 6.58
C GLU A 131 -2.40 12.31 6.06
N SER A 132 -1.44 13.19 6.36
CA SER A 132 -0.01 13.04 6.02
C SER A 132 0.58 11.74 6.59
N GLN A 133 1.45 11.04 5.86
CA GLN A 133 2.20 9.90 6.41
C GLN A 133 3.33 10.41 7.30
N LYS A 134 4.08 11.41 6.81
CA LYS A 134 5.26 11.99 7.47
C LYS A 134 5.02 12.42 8.92
N ASN A 135 3.80 12.85 9.29
CA ASN A 135 3.51 13.48 10.57
C ASN A 135 2.51 12.70 11.45
N GLN A 136 2.35 11.39 11.24
CA GLN A 136 1.43 10.60 12.05
C GLN A 136 1.95 10.40 13.48
N PRO A 137 1.08 10.45 14.52
CA PRO A 137 1.40 9.92 15.83
C PRO A 137 1.64 8.41 15.72
N GLY A 138 2.80 7.95 16.19
CA GLY A 138 3.13 6.53 16.26
C GLY A 138 3.12 6.04 17.71
N PRO A 139 2.61 4.84 18.02
CA PRO A 139 2.82 4.21 19.31
C PRO A 139 4.33 4.16 19.63
N GLY A 140 4.75 4.77 20.74
CA GLY A 140 6.15 4.77 21.16
C GLY A 140 7.09 5.69 20.38
N ALA A 141 6.61 6.48 19.40
CA ALA A 141 7.45 7.40 18.65
C ALA A 141 7.85 8.62 19.51
N GLN A 142 9.15 8.82 19.72
CA GLN A 142 9.69 10.08 20.27
C GLN A 142 9.86 11.11 19.12
N GLY A 143 8.75 11.48 18.48
CA GLY A 143 8.75 12.32 17.27
C GLY A 143 7.63 11.96 16.29
N THR A 144 7.74 12.42 15.05
CA THR A 144 6.86 12.02 13.95
C THR A 144 7.17 10.57 13.53
N ALA A 145 6.15 9.73 13.37
CA ALA A 145 6.32 8.35 12.95
C ALA A 145 6.94 8.26 11.55
N ASP A 146 7.90 7.36 11.39
CA ASP A 146 8.49 7.01 10.09
C ASP A 146 7.75 5.81 9.49
N ASN A 147 6.81 6.10 8.60
CA ASN A 147 5.91 5.14 7.94
C ASN A 147 6.02 5.21 6.40
N HIS A 148 7.23 5.46 5.90
CA HIS A 148 7.43 5.63 4.47
C HIS A 148 7.41 4.30 3.72
N ASP A 149 7.84 3.18 4.33
CA ASP A 149 7.92 1.89 3.65
C ASP A 149 6.54 1.27 3.39
N ILE A 150 6.17 1.20 2.11
CA ILE A 150 4.94 0.58 1.61
C ILE A 150 5.28 -0.58 0.70
N LEU A 151 4.70 -1.76 0.94
CA LEU A 151 4.98 -2.96 0.15
C LEU A 151 4.47 -2.80 -1.29
N THR A 152 5.28 -3.22 -2.27
CA THR A 152 4.90 -3.20 -3.69
C THR A 152 5.28 -4.48 -4.44
N GLY A 153 6.40 -5.11 -4.07
CA GLY A 153 6.97 -6.23 -4.83
C GLY A 153 7.28 -5.90 -6.28
N SER A 154 7.51 -4.62 -6.60
CA SER A 154 7.48 -4.11 -7.97
C SER A 154 8.77 -3.43 -8.40
N THR A 155 9.01 -3.40 -9.72
CA THR A 155 9.97 -2.51 -10.38
C THR A 155 9.43 -1.08 -10.37
N ARG A 156 10.24 -0.09 -10.73
CA ARG A 156 9.77 1.31 -10.88
C ARG A 156 8.66 1.48 -11.92
N ASP A 157 8.52 0.54 -12.85
CA ASP A 157 7.44 0.52 -13.84
C ASP A 157 6.21 -0.29 -13.37
N GLY A 158 6.14 -0.62 -12.06
CA GLY A 158 5.04 -1.35 -11.46
C GLY A 158 4.90 -2.81 -11.90
N ARG A 159 5.98 -3.42 -12.40
CA ARG A 159 6.02 -4.84 -12.81
C ARG A 159 6.61 -5.72 -11.73
N PHE A 160 6.29 -7.01 -11.73
CA PHE A 160 6.83 -7.94 -10.73
C PHE A 160 8.37 -7.94 -10.66
N GLN A 161 8.88 -7.74 -9.45
CA GLN A 161 10.31 -7.66 -9.16
C GLN A 161 10.87 -9.00 -8.69
N GLY A 162 12.07 -9.36 -9.19
CA GLY A 162 12.91 -10.39 -8.57
C GLY A 162 12.73 -11.82 -9.10
N GLY A 163 11.77 -12.08 -9.99
CA GLY A 163 11.67 -13.34 -10.74
C GLY A 163 11.43 -14.60 -9.88
N SER A 164 11.17 -14.44 -8.58
CA SER A 164 10.91 -15.53 -7.64
C SER A 164 9.90 -15.11 -6.58
N MET A 165 9.09 -16.06 -6.11
CA MET A 165 8.08 -15.85 -5.07
C MET A 165 8.65 -15.30 -3.75
N ALA A 166 9.95 -15.51 -3.47
CA ALA A 166 10.61 -14.96 -2.28
C ALA A 166 10.72 -13.41 -2.33
N SER A 167 10.60 -12.81 -3.51
CA SER A 167 10.59 -11.35 -3.73
C SER A 167 9.23 -10.70 -3.45
N THR A 168 8.26 -11.48 -2.99
CA THR A 168 6.89 -11.05 -2.62
C THR A 168 6.40 -11.77 -1.38
N CYS A 169 7.29 -12.26 -0.49
CA CYS A 169 6.89 -13.05 0.67
C CYS A 169 6.03 -14.27 0.31
N ASN A 170 6.48 -15.02 -0.70
CA ASN A 170 5.76 -16.14 -1.29
C ASN A 170 4.37 -15.73 -1.78
N ASP A 171 4.32 -14.68 -2.61
CA ASP A 171 3.06 -14.10 -3.10
C ASP A 171 2.11 -13.67 -1.98
N TRP A 172 2.70 -13.02 -0.99
CA TRP A 172 2.07 -12.40 0.16
C TRP A 172 1.33 -13.39 1.06
N THR A 173 1.95 -14.56 1.26
CA THR A 173 1.42 -15.66 2.10
C THR A 173 2.38 -16.12 3.19
N SER A 174 3.50 -15.42 3.38
CA SER A 174 4.56 -15.81 4.30
C SER A 174 4.78 -14.79 5.41
N THR A 175 4.89 -15.28 6.63
CA THR A 175 5.36 -14.52 7.80
C THR A 175 6.81 -14.84 8.18
N THR A 176 7.54 -15.58 7.34
CA THR A 176 8.89 -16.02 7.67
C THR A 176 9.90 -14.88 7.68
N VAL A 177 10.99 -15.03 8.43
CA VAL A 177 12.14 -14.12 8.38
C VAL A 177 12.86 -14.11 7.03
N THR A 178 12.60 -15.12 6.19
CA THR A 178 13.13 -15.24 4.82
C THR A 178 12.16 -14.65 3.79
N GLY A 179 12.72 -14.10 2.72
CA GLY A 179 11.99 -13.35 1.70
C GLY A 179 12.37 -11.88 1.78
N ARG A 180 12.57 -11.21 0.65
CA ARG A 180 13.03 -9.80 0.63
C ARG A 180 12.15 -9.04 -0.36
N PRO A 181 10.87 -8.80 -0.04
CA PRO A 181 10.02 -8.07 -0.96
C PRO A 181 10.49 -6.63 -1.10
N TYR A 182 10.17 -6.03 -2.23
CA TYR A 182 10.45 -4.62 -2.45
C TYR A 182 9.35 -3.74 -1.88
N CYS A 183 9.76 -2.64 -1.27
CA CYS A 183 8.90 -1.52 -0.90
C CYS A 183 9.16 -0.31 -1.80
N GLY A 184 8.21 0.62 -1.80
CA GLY A 184 8.39 1.99 -2.22
C GLY A 184 8.10 2.95 -1.07
N HIS A 185 8.27 4.25 -1.31
CA HIS A 185 8.16 5.28 -0.28
C HIS A 185 6.85 6.08 -0.37
N SER A 186 6.04 6.15 0.68
CA SER A 186 4.82 7.00 0.72
C SER A 186 5.14 8.50 0.72
N TRP A 187 6.32 8.91 1.21
CA TRP A 187 6.87 10.26 1.13
C TRP A 187 8.40 10.19 0.96
N PRO A 188 9.10 11.24 0.47
CA PRO A 188 10.50 11.14 0.04
C PRO A 188 11.51 10.60 1.07
N ALA A 189 11.23 10.65 2.37
CA ALA A 189 12.10 10.16 3.45
C ALA A 189 13.57 10.62 3.34
N GLN A 190 13.79 11.83 2.80
CA GLN A 190 15.12 12.39 2.51
C GLN A 190 16.01 11.51 1.60
N SER A 191 15.43 10.50 0.94
CA SER A 191 16.13 9.50 0.13
C SER A 191 16.02 9.77 -1.38
N GLY A 192 14.98 10.49 -1.80
CA GLY A 192 14.65 10.70 -3.22
C GLY A 192 14.24 9.42 -3.96
N GLN A 193 13.96 8.32 -3.25
CA GLN A 193 13.56 7.05 -3.83
C GLN A 193 12.13 7.10 -4.40
N SER A 194 11.83 6.16 -5.29
CA SER A 194 10.53 6.05 -5.94
C SER A 194 9.45 5.60 -4.95
N TRP A 195 8.24 6.10 -5.13
CA TRP A 195 7.05 5.62 -4.42
C TRP A 195 6.72 4.15 -4.74
N ILE A 196 7.24 3.58 -5.83
CA ILE A 196 7.01 2.17 -6.21
C ILE A 196 8.15 1.27 -5.77
N GLN A 197 9.40 1.69 -5.99
CA GLN A 197 10.58 0.87 -5.72
C GLN A 197 11.73 1.69 -5.13
N ALA A 198 11.97 1.49 -3.85
CA ALA A 198 13.07 2.06 -3.10
C ALA A 198 14.14 1.02 -2.76
N HIS A 199 13.77 0.03 -1.93
CA HIS A 199 14.69 -1.02 -1.50
C HIS A 199 13.98 -2.34 -1.20
N PRO A 200 14.71 -3.47 -1.13
CA PRO A 200 14.19 -4.67 -0.50
C PRO A 200 14.03 -4.45 1.02
N VAL A 201 12.93 -4.92 1.60
CA VAL A 201 12.75 -4.98 3.06
C VAL A 201 13.55 -6.15 3.66
N ALA A 202 13.63 -6.19 4.98
CA ALA A 202 14.51 -7.13 5.70
C ALA A 202 13.98 -8.56 5.75
N GLY A 203 12.65 -8.74 5.75
CA GLY A 203 12.01 -10.06 5.76
C GLY A 203 10.49 -9.97 5.68
N CYS A 204 9.80 -11.08 5.92
CA CYS A 204 8.34 -11.16 5.85
C CYS A 204 7.65 -11.23 7.21
N ALA A 205 8.41 -11.27 8.32
CA ALA A 205 7.82 -11.21 9.65
C ALA A 205 7.05 -9.89 9.85
N ALA A 206 5.96 -9.97 10.62
CA ALA A 206 5.24 -8.78 11.07
C ALA A 206 6.12 -8.01 12.05
N VAL A 207 6.39 -6.74 11.72
CA VAL A 207 7.17 -5.81 12.54
C VAL A 207 6.66 -4.41 12.24
N VAL A 208 6.43 -3.63 13.28
CA VAL A 208 6.24 -2.18 13.21
C VAL A 208 7.51 -1.49 13.71
N ASN A 209 8.11 -0.65 12.89
CA ASN A 209 9.18 0.26 13.31
C ASN A 209 8.93 1.64 12.73
N LEU A 210 8.57 2.58 13.59
CA LEU A 210 8.23 3.97 13.22
C LEU A 210 9.38 4.94 13.47
N VAL A 211 10.59 4.43 13.64
CA VAL A 211 11.80 5.24 13.84
C VAL A 211 12.65 5.17 12.58
N GLN A 212 12.98 6.34 12.03
CA GLN A 212 13.94 6.46 10.93
C GLN A 212 15.35 6.12 11.41
N ASN A 213 15.75 4.88 11.25
CA ASN A 213 17.06 4.35 11.64
C ASN A 213 17.87 3.84 10.44
N GLY A 214 17.55 4.30 9.22
CA GLY A 214 18.20 3.86 7.98
C GLY A 214 17.74 2.46 7.58
N PRO A 215 18.63 1.54 7.17
CA PRO A 215 18.23 0.21 6.67
C PRO A 215 17.64 -0.73 7.75
N GLY A 216 17.28 -0.21 8.92
CA GLY A 216 16.90 -1.00 10.08
C GLY A 216 18.09 -1.63 10.83
N SER A 217 17.81 -2.18 12.01
CA SER A 217 18.77 -3.04 12.71
C SER A 217 19.03 -4.31 11.90
N ARG A 218 20.28 -4.81 11.89
CA ARG A 218 20.63 -6.10 11.24
C ARG A 218 19.90 -7.30 11.85
N ASP A 219 19.39 -7.15 13.07
CA ASP A 219 18.64 -8.20 13.78
C ASP A 219 17.14 -8.16 13.47
N CYS A 220 16.69 -7.13 12.74
CA CYS A 220 15.29 -6.98 12.33
C CYS A 220 15.07 -7.71 11.00
N THR A 221 14.06 -8.58 10.95
CA THR A 221 13.80 -9.50 9.82
C THR A 221 12.35 -9.48 9.35
N GLY A 222 11.69 -8.33 9.49
CA GLY A 222 10.31 -8.11 9.13
C GLY A 222 10.10 -6.97 8.13
N VAL A 223 8.82 -6.78 7.77
CA VAL A 223 8.40 -5.81 6.74
C VAL A 223 8.59 -4.35 7.16
N GLY A 224 8.49 -4.04 8.45
CA GLY A 224 8.60 -2.66 8.95
C GLY A 224 10.02 -2.21 9.29
N CYS A 225 11.04 -3.07 9.19
CA CYS A 225 12.36 -2.82 9.76
C CYS A 225 13.05 -1.52 9.33
N GLY A 226 12.82 -1.06 8.10
CA GLY A 226 13.41 0.15 7.52
C GLY A 226 12.67 1.46 7.82
N GLY A 227 11.52 1.40 8.48
CA GLY A 227 10.66 2.57 8.71
C GLY A 227 9.26 2.38 8.15
N GLY A 228 8.49 1.48 8.75
CA GLY A 228 7.12 1.17 8.34
C GLY A 228 6.45 0.08 9.16
N TYR A 229 5.38 -0.48 8.60
CA TYR A 229 4.51 -1.47 9.24
C TYR A 229 3.89 -2.47 8.25
N GLY A 230 4.41 -2.53 7.02
CA GLY A 230 3.81 -3.32 5.95
C GLY A 230 2.55 -2.70 5.36
N GLY A 231 2.50 -1.37 5.23
CA GLY A 231 1.39 -0.66 4.62
C GLY A 231 1.21 -0.99 3.12
N LEU A 232 0.05 -0.62 2.58
CA LEU A 232 -0.34 -0.85 1.18
C LEU A 232 -0.75 0.46 0.52
N TYR A 233 -0.48 0.58 -0.79
CA TYR A 233 -1.21 1.53 -1.64
C TYR A 233 -2.49 0.87 -2.15
N CYS A 234 -3.63 1.52 -1.96
CA CYS A 234 -4.93 1.03 -2.36
C CYS A 234 -5.50 1.93 -3.45
N PHE A 235 -5.87 1.34 -4.59
CA PHE A 235 -6.47 2.03 -5.73
C PHE A 235 -7.85 1.47 -6.02
N ALA A 236 -8.84 2.33 -6.26
CA ALA A 236 -10.08 1.91 -6.90
C ALA A 236 -9.81 1.73 -8.40
N LEU A 237 -10.22 0.58 -8.94
CA LEU A 237 -10.07 0.26 -10.37
C LEU A 237 -10.85 1.24 -11.26
N GLU A 238 -12.00 1.67 -10.77
CA GLU A 238 -12.87 2.68 -11.38
C GLU A 238 -13.03 3.85 -10.39
N PRO A 239 -12.27 4.94 -10.57
CA PRO A 239 -12.21 6.07 -9.64
C PRO A 239 -13.50 6.87 -9.45
#